data_AF-A0A843JDZ7-F1
#
_entry.id   AF-A0A843JDZ7-F1
#
_cell.length_a   1.000
_cell.length_b   1.000
_cell.length_c   1.000
_cell.angle_alpha   90.00
_cell.angle_beta   90.00
_cell.angle_gamma   90.00
#
_symmetry.space_group_name_H-M   'P 1'
#
loop_
_entity.id
_entity.type
_entity.pdbx_description
1 polymer ?
#
loop_
_entity_poly.entity_id
_entity_poly.type
_entity_poly.pdbx_seq_one_letter_code
_entity_poly.pdbx_strand_id
1 'polypeptide(L)'
;MGINIGICEMEAKNASCRELRSTIVRVHVESDKGFEDIAEYEEIVELDKAKKAVGDWEAFIKRNRINEETDAVYMTKVKKEEDIKLLQPLAKKVCTGWIPMEGLSEGRKEQVLKACGKDDIITGWDQLEFDEMNELCAKCPLSWDKGRGCIGAFGPDTSKLPEIAAKYNCPITASAPQSAKSQKKFTPADAEALLKEVAVLRDALPKEGKVYVNRYGGPVDRMEAVAKISVAEGCGWYFF
;
A
#
# COMPACT_ATOMS: atom_id res chain seq x y z
N MET A 1 19.71 -4.17 9.06
CA MET A 1 18.69 -3.65 8.12
C MET A 1 19.13 -2.24 7.75
N GLY A 2 18.35 -1.49 6.97
CA GLY A 2 18.66 -0.10 6.64
C GLY A 2 17.53 0.79 7.12
N ILE A 3 17.86 2.03 7.48
CA ILE A 3 16.91 3.07 7.81
C ILE A 3 16.46 3.73 6.51
N ASN A 4 15.16 3.89 6.37
CA ASN A 4 14.50 4.67 5.34
C ASN A 4 13.93 5.96 5.94
N ILE A 5 13.57 6.88 5.05
CA ILE A 5 12.86 8.10 5.37
C ILE A 5 11.65 8.20 4.45
N GLY A 6 10.54 8.70 4.96
CA GLY A 6 9.28 8.82 4.25
C GLY A 6 8.45 10.02 4.69
N ILE A 7 7.45 10.35 3.88
CA ILE A 7 6.45 11.39 4.14
C ILE A 7 5.14 10.73 4.53
N CYS A 8 4.38 11.33 5.43
CA CYS A 8 3.00 10.96 5.71
C CYS A 8 2.11 11.42 4.54
N GLU A 9 2.07 10.67 3.44
CA GLU A 9 1.42 11.08 2.19
C GLU A 9 -0.09 11.31 2.34
N MET A 10 -0.74 10.59 3.26
CA MET A 10 -2.17 10.75 3.53
C MET A 10 -2.52 12.10 4.20
N GLU A 11 -1.54 12.75 4.83
CA GLU A 11 -1.69 14.08 5.43
C GLU A 11 -1.49 15.20 4.40
N ALA A 12 -0.81 14.92 3.28
CA ALA A 12 -0.51 15.90 2.24
C ALA A 12 -1.67 16.08 1.27
N LYS A 13 -2.05 17.33 1.00
CA LYS A 13 -3.21 17.63 0.16
C LYS A 13 -3.00 17.22 -1.29
N ASN A 14 -1.78 17.41 -1.81
CA ASN A 14 -1.48 17.17 -3.23
C ASN A 14 -0.91 15.77 -3.50
N ALA A 15 -1.01 14.84 -2.54
CA ALA A 15 -0.62 13.45 -2.78
C ALA A 15 -1.58 12.80 -3.78
N SER A 16 -1.06 12.44 -4.97
CA SER A 16 -1.86 11.83 -6.05
C SER A 16 -2.53 10.51 -5.64
N CYS A 17 -1.96 9.79 -4.68
CA CYS A 17 -2.51 8.54 -4.16
C CYS A 17 -3.63 8.72 -3.13
N ARG A 18 -3.82 9.93 -2.58
CA ARG A 18 -4.64 10.17 -1.39
C ARG A 18 -6.11 9.85 -1.58
N GLU A 19 -6.69 10.28 -2.70
CA GLU A 19 -8.11 10.03 -3.00
C GLU A 19 -8.37 8.54 -3.14
N LEU A 20 -7.53 7.84 -3.90
CA LEU A 20 -7.63 6.38 -4.12
C LEU A 20 -7.43 5.59 -2.83
N ARG A 21 -6.43 5.95 -2.01
CA ARG A 21 -6.18 5.32 -0.70
C ARG A 21 -7.26 5.62 0.34
N SER A 22 -8.00 6.72 0.19
CA SER A 22 -9.12 7.06 1.08
C SER A 22 -10.44 6.45 0.61
N THR A 23 -10.53 6.06 -0.65
CA THR A 23 -11.73 5.48 -1.24
C THR A 23 -11.75 3.99 -0.98
N ILE A 24 -12.57 3.56 -0.02
CA ILE A 24 -12.80 2.14 0.23
C ILE A 24 -13.75 1.62 -0.85
N VAL A 25 -13.31 0.61 -1.58
CA VAL A 25 -14.09 0.01 -2.68
C VAL A 25 -14.81 -1.24 -2.20
N ARG A 26 -14.12 -2.11 -1.47
CA ARG A 26 -14.66 -3.37 -0.96
C ARG A 26 -14.17 -3.65 0.44
N VAL A 27 -15.03 -4.31 1.23
CA VAL A 27 -14.73 -4.70 2.60
C VAL A 27 -15.10 -6.16 2.78
N HIS A 28 -14.24 -6.95 3.41
CA HIS A 28 -14.55 -8.32 3.77
C HIS A 28 -15.11 -8.40 5.20
N VAL A 29 -16.17 -9.18 5.38
CA VAL A 29 -16.80 -9.45 6.68
C VAL A 29 -16.80 -10.95 6.95
N GLU A 30 -16.53 -11.33 8.21
CA GLU A 30 -16.50 -12.75 8.61
C GLU A 30 -17.87 -13.44 8.51
N SER A 31 -18.96 -12.66 8.58
CA SER A 31 -20.32 -13.16 8.44
C SER A 31 -21.17 -12.18 7.64
N ASP A 32 -21.95 -12.74 6.72
CA ASP A 32 -22.94 -12.03 5.91
C ASP A 32 -24.26 -11.74 6.64
N LYS A 33 -24.39 -12.17 7.90
CA LYS A 33 -25.60 -11.97 8.69
C LYS A 33 -25.91 -10.48 8.87
N GLY A 34 -27.08 -10.07 8.39
CA GLY A 34 -27.50 -8.69 8.39
C GLY A 34 -26.89 -7.84 7.29
N PHE A 35 -26.19 -8.44 6.31
CA PHE A 35 -25.64 -7.84 5.10
C PHE A 35 -25.99 -8.64 3.84
N GLU A 36 -26.94 -9.56 3.92
CA GLU A 36 -27.30 -10.49 2.84
C GLU A 36 -27.83 -9.76 1.59
N ASP A 37 -28.33 -8.53 1.79
CA ASP A 37 -28.82 -7.64 0.73
C ASP A 37 -27.70 -6.93 -0.06
N ILE A 38 -26.50 -6.84 0.52
CA ILE A 38 -25.37 -6.07 -0.04
C ILE A 38 -24.10 -6.89 -0.25
N ALA A 39 -24.04 -8.12 0.28
CA ALA A 39 -22.89 -9.00 0.10
C ALA A 39 -22.77 -9.50 -1.35
N GLU A 40 -21.53 -9.68 -1.81
CA GLU A 40 -21.21 -10.35 -3.06
C GLU A 40 -21.35 -11.85 -2.89
N TYR A 41 -22.01 -12.45 -3.87
CA TYR A 41 -22.23 -13.89 -3.93
C TYR A 41 -21.68 -14.44 -5.23
N GLU A 42 -21.11 -15.63 -5.15
CA GLU A 42 -20.68 -16.40 -6.30
C GLU A 42 -21.52 -17.66 -6.44
N GLU A 43 -21.75 -18.07 -7.68
CA GLU A 43 -22.36 -19.36 -7.98
C GLU A 43 -21.26 -20.38 -8.23
N ILE A 44 -21.18 -21.37 -7.34
CA ILE A 44 -20.18 -22.43 -7.41
C ILE A 44 -20.83 -23.81 -7.47
N VAL A 45 -20.16 -24.73 -8.16
CA VAL A 45 -20.47 -26.16 -8.11
C VAL A 45 -19.34 -26.87 -7.40
N GLU A 46 -19.68 -27.63 -6.35
CA GLU A 46 -18.73 -28.50 -5.64
C GLU A 46 -18.02 -29.43 -6.63
N LEU A 47 -16.71 -29.58 -6.47
CA LEU A 47 -15.85 -30.22 -7.46
C LEU A 47 -16.25 -31.67 -7.77
N ASP A 48 -16.65 -32.43 -6.75
CA ASP A 48 -17.13 -33.81 -6.91
C ASP A 48 -18.41 -33.91 -7.72
N LYS A 49 -19.33 -32.94 -7.57
CA LYS A 49 -20.57 -32.87 -8.35
C LYS A 49 -20.28 -32.46 -9.78
N ALA A 50 -19.39 -31.47 -9.96
CA ALA A 50 -18.98 -31.01 -11.28
C ALA A 50 -18.33 -32.16 -12.07
N LYS A 51 -17.36 -32.88 -11.49
CA LYS A 51 -16.71 -34.05 -12.11
C LYS A 51 -17.69 -35.13 -12.54
N LYS A 52 -18.66 -35.46 -11.67
CA LYS A 52 -19.70 -36.46 -11.98
C LYS A 52 -20.63 -36.01 -13.10
N ALA A 53 -20.95 -34.73 -13.18
CA ALA A 53 -21.84 -34.20 -14.20
C ALA A 53 -21.15 -34.12 -15.58
N VAL A 54 -19.93 -33.57 -15.64
CA VAL A 54 -19.22 -33.35 -16.92
C VAL A 54 -18.56 -34.61 -17.48
N GLY A 55 -18.27 -35.60 -16.64
CA GLY A 55 -17.58 -36.83 -17.01
C GLY A 55 -16.10 -36.62 -17.30
N ASP A 56 -15.76 -36.21 -18.52
CA ASP A 56 -14.37 -35.94 -18.93
C ASP A 56 -13.88 -34.60 -18.37
N TRP A 57 -13.27 -34.68 -17.19
CA TRP A 57 -12.78 -33.53 -16.44
C TRP A 57 -11.64 -32.79 -17.14
N GLU A 58 -10.69 -33.52 -17.74
CA GLU A 58 -9.54 -32.91 -18.43
C GLU A 58 -9.96 -32.14 -19.68
N ALA A 59 -10.90 -32.71 -20.46
CA ALA A 59 -11.47 -31.98 -21.60
C ALA A 59 -12.26 -30.74 -21.15
N PHE A 60 -12.98 -30.83 -20.02
CA PHE A 60 -13.75 -29.73 -19.44
C PHE A 60 -12.89 -28.55 -18.97
N ILE A 61 -11.84 -28.80 -18.19
CA ILE A 61 -10.96 -27.72 -17.71
C ILE A 61 -10.23 -27.06 -18.87
N LYS A 62 -9.79 -27.83 -19.88
CA LYS A 62 -9.10 -27.31 -21.06
C LYS A 62 -10.02 -26.44 -21.93
N ARG A 63 -11.27 -26.86 -22.16
CA ARG A 63 -12.21 -26.08 -23.01
C ARG A 63 -12.70 -24.80 -22.35
N ASN A 64 -12.77 -24.75 -21.02
CA ASN A 64 -13.15 -23.56 -20.26
C ASN A 64 -11.95 -22.73 -19.76
N ARG A 65 -10.73 -23.25 -19.89
CA ARG A 65 -9.48 -22.67 -19.37
C ARG A 65 -9.53 -22.45 -17.85
N ILE A 66 -10.01 -23.47 -17.15
CA ILE A 66 -10.07 -23.50 -15.68
C ILE A 66 -8.77 -24.11 -15.16
N ASN A 67 -8.27 -23.61 -14.03
CA ASN A 67 -7.06 -24.15 -13.38
C ASN A 67 -7.33 -25.59 -12.89
N GLU A 68 -6.36 -26.48 -13.05
CA GLU A 68 -6.46 -27.89 -12.65
C GLU A 68 -6.54 -28.04 -11.12
N GLU A 69 -5.96 -27.10 -10.37
CA GLU A 69 -5.94 -27.05 -8.90
C GLU A 69 -7.13 -26.29 -8.28
N THR A 70 -8.22 -26.10 -9.03
CA THR A 70 -9.41 -25.43 -8.50
C THR A 70 -10.04 -26.25 -7.37
N ASP A 71 -10.61 -25.57 -6.36
CA ASP A 71 -11.30 -26.17 -5.21
C ASP A 71 -12.81 -26.35 -5.46
N ALA A 72 -13.39 -25.49 -6.30
CA ALA A 72 -14.75 -25.58 -6.81
C ALA A 72 -14.81 -25.09 -8.28
N VAL A 73 -15.95 -25.34 -8.96
CA VAL A 73 -16.21 -24.76 -10.28
C VAL A 73 -17.02 -23.48 -10.12
N TYR A 74 -16.39 -22.34 -10.35
CA TYR A 74 -17.04 -21.04 -10.38
C TYR A 74 -17.76 -20.87 -11.72
N MET A 75 -19.09 -20.68 -11.69
CA MET A 75 -19.91 -20.58 -12.90
C MET A 75 -19.48 -19.41 -13.80
N THR A 76 -18.92 -18.34 -13.22
CA THR A 76 -18.35 -17.19 -13.93
C THR A 76 -17.15 -17.55 -14.82
N LYS A 77 -16.48 -18.68 -14.56
CA LYS A 77 -15.32 -19.17 -15.33
C LYS A 77 -15.71 -20.16 -16.42
N VAL A 78 -16.94 -20.68 -16.41
CA VAL A 78 -17.44 -21.61 -17.44
C VAL A 78 -17.89 -20.80 -18.66
N LYS A 79 -17.26 -21.04 -19.81
CA LYS A 79 -17.48 -20.26 -21.04
C LYS A 79 -18.36 -20.98 -22.05
N LYS A 80 -18.44 -22.31 -21.99
CA LYS A 80 -19.20 -23.12 -22.94
C LYS A 80 -20.65 -23.24 -22.49
N GLU A 81 -21.59 -22.85 -23.35
CA GLU A 81 -23.01 -22.85 -23.04
C GLU A 81 -23.57 -24.23 -22.66
N GLU A 82 -23.04 -25.30 -23.25
CA GLU A 82 -23.44 -26.68 -22.93
C GLU A 82 -23.08 -27.04 -21.48
N ASP A 83 -21.88 -26.65 -21.05
CA ASP A 83 -21.40 -26.86 -19.69
C ASP A 83 -22.15 -25.99 -18.68
N ILE A 84 -22.46 -24.75 -19.06
CA ILE A 84 -23.27 -23.84 -18.25
C ILE A 84 -24.62 -24.50 -17.99
N LYS A 85 -25.33 -24.95 -19.03
CA LYS A 85 -26.65 -25.60 -18.88
C LYS A 85 -26.61 -26.86 -18.02
N LEU A 86 -25.50 -27.61 -18.07
CA LEU A 86 -25.31 -28.82 -17.29
C LEU A 86 -25.02 -28.54 -15.81
N LEU A 87 -24.23 -27.50 -15.53
CA LEU A 87 -23.74 -27.18 -14.19
C LEU A 87 -24.62 -26.18 -13.44
N GLN A 88 -25.34 -25.29 -14.14
CA GLN A 88 -26.24 -24.29 -13.53
C GLN A 88 -27.22 -24.89 -12.51
N PRO A 89 -27.88 -26.05 -12.78
CA PRO A 89 -28.82 -26.63 -11.82
C PRO A 89 -28.16 -27.19 -10.55
N LEU A 90 -26.84 -27.41 -10.61
CA LEU A 90 -26.03 -27.91 -9.50
C LEU A 90 -25.33 -26.78 -8.73
N ALA A 91 -25.40 -25.55 -9.26
CA ALA A 91 -24.76 -24.39 -8.68
C ALA A 91 -25.44 -23.99 -7.38
N LYS A 92 -24.63 -23.62 -6.40
CA LYS A 92 -25.07 -23.03 -5.14
C LYS A 92 -24.53 -21.61 -5.06
N LYS A 93 -25.39 -20.72 -4.60
CA LYS A 93 -25.01 -19.35 -4.26
C LYS A 93 -24.28 -19.36 -2.93
N VAL A 94 -23.02 -18.94 -2.92
CA VAL A 94 -22.15 -18.88 -1.73
C VAL A 94 -21.75 -17.43 -1.52
N CYS A 95 -21.85 -16.95 -0.28
CA CYS A 95 -21.38 -15.62 0.06
C CYS A 95 -19.86 -15.60 0.00
N THR A 96 -19.31 -14.60 -0.67
CA THR A 96 -17.86 -14.40 -0.76
C THR A 96 -17.29 -13.70 0.47
N GLY A 97 -18.14 -13.15 1.33
CA GLY A 97 -17.76 -12.28 2.44
C GLY A 97 -17.42 -10.85 2.03
N TRP A 98 -17.31 -10.55 0.73
CA TRP A 98 -17.02 -9.21 0.24
C TRP A 98 -18.29 -8.37 0.11
N ILE A 99 -18.20 -7.11 0.52
CA ILE A 99 -19.26 -6.11 0.40
C ILE A 99 -18.72 -4.92 -0.41
N PRO A 100 -19.28 -4.60 -1.58
CA PRO A 100 -18.96 -3.40 -2.32
C PRO A 100 -19.52 -2.17 -1.58
N MET A 101 -18.69 -1.14 -1.46
CA MET A 101 -19.05 0.08 -0.74
C MET A 101 -19.76 1.12 -1.63
N GLU A 102 -19.77 0.88 -2.94
CA GLU A 102 -20.41 1.74 -3.93
C GLU A 102 -21.94 1.71 -3.76
N GLY A 103 -22.59 2.88 -3.82
CA GLY A 103 -24.04 3.00 -3.72
C GLY A 103 -24.63 2.79 -2.31
N LEU A 104 -23.83 2.42 -1.32
CA LEU A 104 -24.29 2.30 0.06
C LEU A 104 -24.56 3.69 0.69
N SER A 105 -25.60 3.76 1.53
CA SER A 105 -25.83 4.94 2.37
C SER A 105 -24.76 5.07 3.46
N GLU A 106 -24.48 6.28 3.93
CA GLU A 106 -23.46 6.52 4.96
C GLU A 106 -23.69 5.69 6.23
N GLY A 107 -24.93 5.58 6.69
CA GLY A 107 -25.27 4.73 7.85
C GLY A 107 -24.98 3.25 7.62
N ARG A 108 -25.10 2.76 6.37
CA ARG A 108 -24.79 1.37 6.03
C ARG A 108 -23.28 1.14 5.92
N LYS A 109 -22.55 2.09 5.33
CA LYS A 109 -21.09 2.07 5.29
C LYS A 109 -20.49 1.98 6.69
N GLU A 110 -20.98 2.78 7.63
CA GLU A 110 -20.53 2.73 9.03
C GLU A 110 -20.76 1.37 9.69
N GLN A 111 -21.87 0.70 9.39
CA GLN A 111 -22.16 -0.63 9.94
C GLN A 111 -21.19 -1.68 9.39
N VAL A 112 -20.91 -1.65 8.09
CA VAL A 112 -19.96 -2.57 7.43
C VAL A 112 -18.55 -2.34 7.97
N LEU A 113 -18.11 -1.08 8.08
CA LEU A 113 -16.78 -0.74 8.61
C LEU A 113 -16.59 -1.09 10.09
N LYS A 114 -17.67 -1.20 10.87
CA LYS A 114 -17.61 -1.71 12.26
C LYS A 114 -17.51 -3.23 12.33
N ALA A 115 -17.99 -3.92 11.30
CA ALA A 115 -18.02 -5.38 11.24
C ALA A 115 -16.76 -5.99 10.61
N CYS A 116 -15.93 -5.19 9.94
CA CYS A 116 -14.74 -5.68 9.23
C CYS A 116 -13.48 -5.73 10.10
N GLY A 117 -12.57 -6.64 9.74
CA GLY A 117 -11.20 -6.64 10.26
C GLY A 117 -10.40 -5.45 9.73
N LYS A 118 -9.29 -5.12 10.41
CA LYS A 118 -8.41 -4.01 10.00
C LYS A 118 -7.69 -4.24 8.68
N ASP A 119 -7.45 -5.51 8.35
CA ASP A 119 -6.72 -5.91 7.14
C ASP A 119 -7.67 -6.35 6.00
N ASP A 120 -8.98 -6.21 6.20
CA ASP A 120 -10.05 -6.70 5.32
C ASP A 120 -10.64 -5.60 4.42
N ILE A 121 -9.84 -4.58 4.10
CA ILE A 121 -10.28 -3.37 3.38
C ILE A 121 -9.49 -3.27 2.08
N ILE A 122 -10.21 -3.19 0.96
CA ILE A 122 -9.66 -2.92 -0.37
C ILE A 122 -10.01 -1.48 -0.72
N THR A 123 -8.97 -0.67 -0.93
CA THR A 123 -9.10 0.72 -1.38
C THR A 123 -8.99 0.81 -2.90
N GLY A 124 -9.30 1.98 -3.46
CA GLY A 124 -9.11 2.25 -4.89
C GLY A 124 -7.63 2.18 -5.29
N TRP A 125 -6.71 2.39 -4.33
CA TRP A 125 -5.28 2.23 -4.57
C TRP A 125 -4.90 0.77 -4.83
N ASP A 126 -5.54 -0.17 -4.15
CA ASP A 126 -5.25 -1.60 -4.24
C ASP A 126 -5.79 -2.23 -5.54
N GLN A 127 -6.65 -1.51 -6.27
CA GLN A 127 -7.17 -1.93 -7.57
C GLN A 127 -6.31 -1.51 -8.75
N LEU A 128 -5.31 -0.66 -8.53
CA LEU A 128 -4.40 -0.24 -9.58
C LEU A 128 -3.44 -1.36 -9.96
N GLU A 129 -3.11 -1.41 -11.25
CA GLU A 129 -2.01 -2.24 -11.71
C GLU A 129 -0.66 -1.59 -11.34
N PHE A 130 0.39 -2.41 -11.27
CA PHE A 130 1.73 -1.95 -10.85
C PHE A 130 2.27 -0.79 -11.70
N ASP A 131 2.02 -0.82 -13.01
CA ASP A 131 2.46 0.24 -13.93
C ASP A 131 1.69 1.56 -13.69
N GLU A 132 0.40 1.48 -13.37
CA GLU A 132 -0.42 2.64 -13.05
C GLU A 132 0.02 3.29 -11.73
N MET A 133 0.33 2.47 -10.72
CA MET A 133 0.88 2.94 -9.45
C MET A 133 2.21 3.67 -9.66
N ASN A 134 3.10 3.12 -10.49
CA ASN A 134 4.40 3.72 -10.78
C ASN A 134 4.25 5.04 -11.53
N GLU A 135 3.34 5.11 -12.51
CA GLU A 135 3.09 6.34 -13.26
C GLU A 135 2.52 7.45 -12.36
N LEU A 136 1.57 7.10 -11.48
CA LEU A 136 1.03 8.03 -10.48
C LEU A 136 2.12 8.52 -9.53
N CYS A 137 2.98 7.62 -9.03
CA CYS A 137 4.09 7.98 -8.15
C CYS A 137 5.14 8.84 -8.87
N ALA A 138 5.43 8.57 -10.14
CA ALA A 138 6.42 9.32 -10.91
C ALA A 138 5.97 10.77 -11.18
N LYS A 139 4.66 10.98 -11.34
CA LYS A 139 4.06 12.32 -11.57
C LYS A 139 3.67 13.05 -10.28
N CYS A 140 3.75 12.38 -9.14
CA CYS A 140 3.32 12.94 -7.86
C CYS A 140 4.27 14.06 -7.39
N PRO A 141 3.76 15.23 -6.95
CA PRO A 141 4.60 16.31 -6.43
C PRO A 141 5.36 15.94 -5.16
N LEU A 142 4.92 14.90 -4.45
CA LEU A 142 5.61 14.36 -3.27
C LEU A 142 6.72 13.36 -3.61
N SER A 143 6.93 13.05 -4.89
CA SER A 143 7.92 12.07 -5.31
C SER A 143 9.30 12.69 -5.33
N TRP A 144 10.10 12.40 -4.30
CA TRP A 144 11.44 12.97 -4.14
C TRP A 144 12.58 11.99 -4.42
N ASP A 145 12.36 10.68 -4.32
CA ASP A 145 13.39 9.67 -4.63
C ASP A 145 13.39 9.33 -6.13
N LYS A 146 13.60 10.36 -6.98
CA LYS A 146 13.75 10.20 -8.45
C LYS A 146 12.57 9.48 -9.11
N GLY A 147 11.34 9.81 -8.72
CA GLY A 147 10.13 9.20 -9.27
C GLY A 147 9.76 7.85 -8.66
N ARG A 148 10.54 7.33 -7.69
CA ARG A 148 10.27 6.05 -7.00
C ARG A 148 9.32 6.18 -5.81
N GLY A 149 8.71 7.35 -5.64
CA GLY A 149 7.71 7.63 -4.61
C GLY A 149 8.20 8.57 -3.51
N CYS A 150 7.42 8.59 -2.43
CA CYS A 150 7.57 9.47 -1.27
C CYS A 150 8.39 8.84 -0.13
N ILE A 151 9.06 7.71 -0.41
CA ILE A 151 9.95 6.96 0.48
C ILE A 151 11.32 6.76 -0.15
N GLY A 152 12.36 6.64 0.66
CA GLY A 152 13.70 6.35 0.16
C GLY A 152 14.70 6.03 1.26
N ALA A 153 15.87 5.51 0.86
CA ALA A 153 16.89 5.06 1.81
C ALA A 153 17.62 6.23 2.47
N PHE A 154 17.62 6.28 3.81
CA PHE A 154 18.49 7.15 4.59
C PHE A 154 19.90 6.56 4.70
N GLY A 155 20.02 5.25 4.96
CA GLY A 155 21.30 4.56 5.02
C GLY A 155 21.27 3.25 5.79
N PRO A 156 22.39 2.50 5.84
CA PRO A 156 22.45 1.29 6.67
C PRO A 156 22.36 1.64 8.16
N ASP A 157 21.92 0.69 8.99
CA ASP A 157 21.91 0.85 10.46
C ASP A 157 23.30 1.18 11.04
N THR A 158 24.36 0.82 10.31
CA THR A 158 25.77 1.10 10.64
C THR A 158 26.29 2.43 10.08
N SER A 159 25.40 3.30 9.59
CA SER A 159 25.76 4.62 9.10
C SER A 159 26.41 5.44 10.22
N LYS A 160 27.52 6.12 9.91
CA LYS A 160 28.14 7.08 10.84
C LYS A 160 27.56 8.49 10.73
N LEU A 161 26.61 8.70 9.80
CA LEU A 161 25.98 10.01 9.63
C LEU A 161 25.31 10.51 10.93
N PRO A 162 24.58 9.68 11.70
CA PRO A 162 24.03 10.11 13.00
C PRO A 162 25.11 10.52 14.01
N GLU A 163 26.25 9.82 14.06
CA GLU A 163 27.37 10.17 14.94
C GLU A 163 28.00 11.51 14.55
N ILE A 164 28.19 11.74 13.24
CA ILE A 164 28.66 13.02 12.71
C ILE A 164 27.66 14.12 13.07
N ALA A 165 26.37 13.90 12.82
CA ALA A 165 25.31 14.85 13.16
C ALA A 165 25.31 15.24 14.64
N ALA A 166 25.55 14.28 15.55
CA ALA A 166 25.67 14.55 16.98
C ALA A 166 26.84 15.51 17.30
N LYS A 167 28.01 15.34 16.66
CA LYS A 167 29.16 16.25 16.85
C LYS A 167 28.86 17.69 16.45
N TYR A 168 28.01 17.89 15.45
CA TYR A 168 27.65 19.20 14.91
C TYR A 168 26.28 19.71 15.43
N ASN A 169 25.79 19.17 16.55
CA ASN A 169 24.54 19.58 17.20
C ASN A 169 23.31 19.52 16.26
N CYS A 170 23.22 18.44 15.47
CA CYS A 170 22.08 18.15 14.59
C CYS A 170 21.22 17.02 15.22
N PRO A 171 20.37 17.33 16.22
CA PRO A 171 19.66 16.33 17.02
C PRO A 171 18.67 15.47 16.23
N ILE A 172 18.00 16.00 15.21
CA ILE A 172 17.03 15.25 14.42
C ILE A 172 17.75 14.15 13.64
N THR A 173 18.78 14.51 12.89
CA THR A 173 19.59 13.56 12.11
C THR A 173 20.33 12.55 13.02
N ALA A 174 20.84 13.01 14.17
CA ALA A 174 21.45 12.14 15.17
C ALA A 174 20.47 11.12 15.76
N SER A 175 19.19 11.49 15.89
CA SER A 175 18.14 10.63 16.42
C SER A 175 17.58 9.62 15.41
N ALA A 176 18.00 9.65 14.14
CA ALA A 176 17.39 8.84 13.08
C ALA A 176 17.24 7.33 13.43
N PRO A 177 18.27 6.64 13.98
CA PRO A 177 18.13 5.23 14.36
C PRO A 177 17.12 4.98 15.49
N GLN A 178 17.02 5.89 16.45
CA GLN A 178 16.06 5.79 17.56
C GLN A 178 14.65 6.08 17.07
N SER A 179 14.50 7.14 16.26
CA SER A 179 13.23 7.56 15.69
C SER A 179 12.65 6.51 14.74
N ALA A 180 13.49 5.80 13.99
CA ALA A 180 13.09 4.66 13.17
C ALA A 180 12.50 3.52 14.03
N LYS A 181 13.19 3.14 15.11
CA LYS A 181 12.73 2.09 16.02
C LYS A 181 11.44 2.43 16.73
N SER A 182 11.25 3.69 17.12
CA SER A 182 10.04 4.16 17.80
C SER A 182 8.94 4.59 16.84
N GLN A 183 9.15 4.49 15.52
CA GLN A 183 8.24 4.99 14.48
C GLN A 183 7.78 6.43 14.76
N LYS A 184 8.73 7.29 15.17
CA LYS A 184 8.42 8.67 15.54
C LYS A 184 8.00 9.44 14.30
N LYS A 185 6.80 10.03 14.35
CA LYS A 185 6.34 11.01 13.37
C LYS A 185 6.84 12.40 13.75
N PHE A 186 7.50 13.04 12.80
CA PHE A 186 7.95 14.43 12.87
C PHE A 186 6.95 15.33 12.17
N THR A 187 6.91 16.59 12.60
CA THR A 187 6.00 17.62 12.11
C THR A 187 6.62 18.47 11.01
N PRO A 188 5.84 19.31 10.31
CA PRO A 188 6.38 20.32 9.41
C PRO A 188 7.35 21.30 10.11
N ALA A 189 7.13 21.61 11.40
CA ALA A 189 8.06 22.45 12.16
C ALA A 189 9.41 21.76 12.39
N ASP A 190 9.40 20.44 12.62
CA ASP A 190 10.63 19.65 12.69
C ASP A 190 11.33 19.57 11.32
N ALA A 191 10.58 19.61 10.21
CA ALA A 191 11.16 19.68 8.87
C ALA A 191 11.91 21.00 8.63
N GLU A 192 11.39 22.13 9.11
CA GLU A 192 12.13 23.41 9.07
C GLU A 192 13.43 23.35 9.88
N ALA A 193 13.41 22.67 11.03
CA ALA A 193 14.62 22.43 11.82
C ALA A 193 15.59 21.50 11.09
N LEU A 194 15.10 20.45 10.42
CA LEU A 194 15.90 19.54 9.61
C LEU A 194 16.58 20.27 8.44
N LEU A 195 15.93 21.23 7.78
CA LEU A 195 16.57 22.04 6.73
C LEU A 195 17.76 22.84 7.26
N LYS A 196 17.70 23.32 8.51
CA LYS A 196 18.82 23.99 9.16
C LYS A 196 19.95 23.01 9.46
N GLU A 197 19.64 21.80 9.94
CA GLU A 197 20.64 20.74 10.14
C GLU A 197 21.31 20.32 8.83
N VAL A 198 20.56 20.20 7.73
CA VAL A 198 21.10 19.88 6.40
C VAL A 198 22.15 20.89 5.98
N ALA A 199 21.91 22.20 6.17
CA ALA A 199 22.89 23.23 5.86
C ALA A 199 24.19 23.06 6.66
N VAL A 200 24.07 22.80 7.98
CA VAL A 200 25.22 22.53 8.85
C VAL A 200 25.99 21.28 8.40
N LEU A 201 25.27 20.20 8.06
CA LEU A 201 25.87 18.94 7.61
C LEU A 201 26.59 19.08 6.27
N ARG A 202 26.08 19.89 5.35
CA ARG A 202 26.75 20.18 4.06
C ARG A 202 28.10 20.87 4.25
N ASP A 203 28.21 21.75 5.25
CA ASP A 203 29.48 22.41 5.60
C ASP A 203 30.40 21.52 6.45
N ALA A 204 29.83 20.59 7.21
CA ALA A 204 30.56 19.69 8.10
C ALA A 204 31.18 18.48 7.38
N LEU A 205 30.45 17.86 6.46
CA LEU A 205 30.90 16.64 5.77
C LEU A 205 32.26 16.79 5.05
N PRO A 206 32.56 17.91 4.36
CA PRO A 206 33.89 18.13 3.79
C PRO A 206 35.02 18.18 4.83
N LYS A 207 34.73 18.63 6.06
CA LYS A 207 35.69 18.72 7.17
C LYS A 207 36.00 17.35 7.77
N GLU A 208 35.03 16.45 7.81
CA GLU A 208 35.25 15.05 8.22
C GLU A 208 36.04 14.26 7.16
N GLY A 209 35.95 14.66 5.89
CA GLY A 209 36.78 14.15 4.79
C GLY A 209 35.99 13.72 3.55
N LYS A 210 36.68 13.66 2.41
CA LYS A 210 36.09 13.39 1.07
C LYS A 210 35.26 12.10 0.99
N VAL A 211 35.63 11.06 1.74
CA VAL A 211 34.90 9.78 1.79
C VAL A 211 33.49 9.96 2.37
N TYR A 212 33.33 10.85 3.36
CA TYR A 212 32.04 11.09 4.01
C TYR A 212 31.11 11.93 3.13
N VAL A 213 31.64 12.88 2.37
CA VAL A 213 30.88 13.61 1.34
C VAL A 213 30.27 12.63 0.34
N ASN A 214 31.08 11.72 -0.21
CA ASN A 214 30.61 10.74 -1.20
C ASN A 214 29.58 9.77 -0.61
N ARG A 215 29.73 9.39 0.67
CA ARG A 215 28.87 8.40 1.31
C ARG A 215 27.56 8.98 1.83
N TYR A 216 27.57 10.24 2.28
CA TYR A 216 26.45 10.86 2.97
C TYR A 216 25.81 12.04 2.23
N GLY A 217 26.35 12.46 1.08
CA GLY A 217 25.71 13.45 0.22
C GLY A 217 24.30 13.02 -0.22
N GLY A 218 24.15 11.79 -0.72
CA GLY A 218 22.83 11.25 -1.09
C GLY A 218 21.80 11.26 0.06
N PRO A 219 22.12 10.69 1.24
CA PRO A 219 21.27 10.80 2.43
C PRO A 219 20.90 12.24 2.81
N VAL A 220 21.84 13.18 2.77
CA VAL A 220 21.58 14.59 3.07
C VAL A 220 20.65 15.24 2.04
N ASP A 221 20.83 14.93 0.75
CA ASP A 221 19.96 15.44 -0.32
C ASP A 221 18.52 14.91 -0.17
N ARG A 222 18.36 13.65 0.25
CA ARG A 222 17.04 13.06 0.53
C ARG A 222 16.37 13.70 1.73
N MET A 223 17.11 13.91 2.82
CA MET A 223 16.59 14.65 3.99
C MET A 223 16.13 16.05 3.60
N GLU A 224 16.90 16.76 2.77
CA GLU A 224 16.52 18.08 2.27
C GLU A 224 15.22 18.02 1.46
N ALA A 225 15.08 17.03 0.58
CA ALA A 225 13.89 16.89 -0.26
C ALA A 225 12.64 16.56 0.56
N VAL A 226 12.73 15.61 1.49
CA VAL A 226 11.64 15.29 2.43
C VAL A 226 11.22 16.50 3.22
N ALA A 227 12.19 17.23 3.78
CA ALA A 227 11.90 18.40 4.60
C ALA A 227 11.23 19.52 3.80
N LYS A 228 11.68 19.79 2.57
CA LYS A 228 11.03 20.76 1.67
C LYS A 228 9.58 20.40 1.39
N ILE A 229 9.31 19.12 1.11
CA ILE A 229 7.94 18.67 0.82
C ILE A 229 7.08 18.74 2.07
N SER A 230 7.58 18.28 3.23
CA SER A 230 6.86 18.35 4.50
C SER A 230 6.42 19.77 4.84
N VAL A 231 7.30 20.76 4.64
CA VAL A 231 6.98 22.18 4.82
C VAL A 231 5.98 22.68 3.78
N ALA A 232 6.18 22.36 2.50
CA ALA A 232 5.33 22.84 1.41
C ALA A 232 3.90 22.28 1.47
N GLU A 233 3.77 21.01 1.81
CA GLU A 233 2.49 20.29 1.86
C GLU A 233 1.84 20.29 3.26
N GLY A 234 2.57 20.74 4.29
CA GLY A 234 2.10 20.74 5.67
C GLY A 234 1.84 19.33 6.22
N CYS A 235 2.63 18.35 5.80
CA CYS A 235 2.48 16.94 6.18
C CYS A 235 3.62 16.46 7.07
N GLY A 236 3.36 15.44 7.89
CA GLY A 236 4.39 14.79 8.70
C GLY A 236 5.39 13.98 7.89
N TRP A 237 6.46 13.56 8.55
CA TRP A 237 7.51 12.72 7.95
C TRP A 237 8.15 11.83 9.03
N TYR A 238 8.86 10.77 8.66
CA TYR A 238 9.40 9.81 9.62
C TYR A 238 10.58 9.01 9.08
N PHE A 239 11.36 8.43 9.99
CA PHE A 239 12.33 7.37 9.70
C PHE A 239 11.70 6.01 10.01
N PHE A 240 12.08 4.95 9.30
CA PHE A 240 11.58 3.58 9.52
C PHE A 240 12.54 2.50 9.02
#